data_AF-A0A7I4Z4X0-F1
#
_entry.id   AF-A0A7I4Z4X0-F1
#
_cell.length_a   1.000
_cell.length_b   1.000
_cell.length_c   1.000
_cell.angle_alpha   90.00
_cell.angle_beta   90.00
_cell.angle_gamma   90.00
#
_symmetry.space_group_name_H-M   'P 1'
#
loop_
_entity.id
_entity.type
_entity.pdbx_description
1 polymer ?
#
loop_
_entity_poly.entity_id
_entity_poly.type
_entity_poly.pdbx_seq_one_letter_code
_entity_poly.pdbx_strand_id
1 'polypeptide(L)'
;MSDRSDNVQFDAEDAICRTLKPSQLKVPRFYGDEEDFPECWAVFRTLVRDNKVLSTVEKMLLSKESLRGKAELAVKGIQLVPKNYNWMIGALEKNMGINP
;
A
#
# COMPACT_ATOMS: atom_id res chain seq x y z
N MET A 1 13.47 42.14 8.57
CA MET A 1 13.10 41.33 7.39
C MET A 1 12.52 40.04 7.94
N SER A 2 11.22 39.85 7.75
CA SER A 2 10.39 38.91 8.51
C SER A 2 10.75 37.45 8.28
N ASP A 3 10.74 36.74 9.41
CA ASP A 3 10.60 35.31 9.60
C ASP A 3 9.51 34.75 8.66
N ARG A 4 9.87 33.73 7.87
CA ARG A 4 8.92 33.00 7.02
C ARG A 4 8.62 31.69 7.72
N SER A 5 7.78 31.78 8.75
CA SER A 5 7.21 30.62 9.41
C SER A 5 6.30 29.89 8.43
N ASP A 6 6.75 28.71 7.99
CA ASP A 6 5.92 27.76 7.24
C ASP A 6 4.78 27.28 8.14
N ASN A 7 3.63 27.93 8.01
CA ASN A 7 2.41 27.54 8.68
C ASN A 7 1.82 26.31 7.96
N VAL A 8 2.33 25.11 8.27
CA VAL A 8 1.66 23.86 7.89
C VAL A 8 0.57 23.60 8.91
N GLN A 9 -0.62 24.06 8.55
CA GLN A 9 -1.84 23.80 9.29
C GLN A 9 -2.20 22.31 9.15
N PHE A 10 -1.88 21.52 10.18
CA PHE A 10 -2.33 20.14 10.33
C PHE A 10 -3.70 20.16 11.02
N ASP A 11 -4.77 20.17 10.23
CA ASP A 11 -6.13 20.21 10.74
C ASP A 11 -6.50 18.89 11.47
N ALA A 12 -7.31 19.04 12.52
CA ALA A 12 -7.62 18.02 13.54
C ALA A 12 -8.25 16.71 13.02
N GLU A 13 -8.64 16.62 11.75
CA GLU A 13 -9.10 15.38 11.11
C GLU A 13 -7.96 14.36 10.91
N ASP A 14 -6.72 14.84 10.73
CA ASP A 14 -5.51 13.99 10.70
C ASP A 14 -5.24 13.33 12.05
N ALA A 15 -5.78 13.86 13.15
CA ALA A 15 -5.50 13.35 14.49
C ALA A 15 -6.19 12.00 14.79
N ILE A 16 -7.36 11.74 14.18
CA ILE A 16 -8.08 10.45 14.37
C ILE A 16 -7.36 9.33 13.61
N CYS A 17 -6.65 9.66 12.53
CA CYS A 17 -5.86 8.70 11.76
C CYS A 17 -4.54 8.31 12.47
N ARG A 18 -4.03 9.13 13.39
CA ARG A 18 -2.81 8.84 14.18
C ARG A 18 -2.98 7.75 15.25
N THR A 19 -4.20 7.26 15.49
CA THR A 19 -4.47 6.28 16.56
C THR A 19 -4.58 4.82 16.10
N LEU A 20 -4.57 4.54 14.79
CA LEU A 20 -4.53 3.16 14.30
C LEU A 20 -3.09 2.69 14.14
N LYS A 21 -2.66 1.75 14.98
CA LYS A 21 -1.36 1.08 14.81
C LYS A 21 -1.42 0.18 13.57
N PRO A 22 -0.47 0.26 12.61
CA PRO A 22 -0.40 -0.62 11.45
C PRO A 22 -0.50 -2.13 11.79
N SER A 23 -0.08 -2.51 13.00
CA SER A 23 -0.15 -3.88 13.53
C SER A 23 -1.56 -4.48 13.67
N GLN A 24 -2.63 -3.70 13.51
CA GLN A 24 -4.01 -4.19 13.61
C GLN A 24 -4.66 -4.51 12.25
N LEU A 25 -4.12 -3.99 11.14
CA LEU A 25 -4.71 -4.21 9.82
C LEU A 25 -4.26 -5.57 9.27
N LYS A 26 -5.17 -6.53 9.23
CA LYS A 26 -4.93 -7.85 8.64
C LYS A 26 -5.37 -7.85 7.18
N VAL A 27 -4.41 -7.78 6.27
CA VAL A 27 -4.65 -7.97 4.83
C VAL A 27 -4.63 -9.48 4.53
N PRO A 28 -5.61 -10.02 3.78
CA PRO A 28 -5.60 -11.41 3.35
C PRO A 28 -4.32 -11.78 2.61
N ARG A 29 -3.88 -13.04 2.77
CA ARG A 29 -2.72 -13.54 2.01
C ARG A 29 -3.14 -13.85 0.59
N PHE A 30 -2.36 -13.39 -0.38
CA PHE A 30 -2.58 -13.65 -1.79
C PHE A 30 -1.39 -14.42 -2.37
N TYR A 31 -1.66 -15.58 -2.98
CA TYR A 31 -0.62 -16.50 -3.48
C TYR A 31 -0.30 -16.33 -4.97
N GLY A 32 -1.12 -15.54 -5.69
CA GLY A 32 -0.99 -15.34 -7.13
C GLY A 32 -1.95 -16.18 -7.97
N ASP A 33 -3.09 -16.59 -7.40
CA ASP A 33 -4.14 -17.33 -8.08
C ASP A 33 -5.10 -16.37 -8.78
N GLU A 34 -5.33 -16.58 -10.08
CA GLU A 34 -6.13 -15.67 -10.91
C GLU A 34 -7.61 -15.63 -10.52
N GLU A 35 -8.15 -16.76 -10.03
CA GLU A 35 -9.56 -16.87 -9.59
C GLU A 35 -9.84 -16.02 -8.34
N ASP A 36 -8.91 -16.01 -7.38
CA ASP A 36 -9.04 -15.26 -6.13
C ASP A 36 -8.69 -13.77 -6.28
N PHE A 37 -8.10 -13.39 -7.41
CA PHE A 37 -7.52 -12.08 -7.62
C PHE A 37 -8.53 -10.93 -7.50
N PRO A 38 -9.71 -10.94 -8.17
CA PRO A 38 -10.63 -9.80 -8.10
C PRO A 38 -11.06 -9.47 -6.66
N GLU A 39 -11.31 -10.50 -5.85
CA GLU A 39 -11.69 -10.35 -4.45
C GLU A 39 -10.50 -9.85 -3.61
N CYS A 40 -9.35 -10.52 -3.70
CA CYS A 40 -8.15 -10.13 -2.95
C CYS A 40 -7.70 -8.70 -3.30
N TRP A 41 -7.81 -8.32 -4.58
CA TRP A 41 -7.44 -6.99 -5.06
C TRP A 41 -8.42 -5.92 -4.60
N ALA A 42 -9.73 -6.20 -4.57
CA ALA A 42 -10.72 -5.27 -4.02
C ALA A 42 -10.43 -4.97 -2.54
N VAL A 43 -10.11 -6.01 -1.76
CA VAL A 43 -9.72 -5.86 -0.36
C VAL A 43 -8.41 -5.08 -0.22
N PHE A 44 -7.38 -5.43 -1.00
CA PHE A 44 -6.10 -4.72 -0.99
C PHE A 44 -6.25 -3.23 -1.34
N ARG A 45 -7.01 -2.91 -2.39
CA ARG A 45 -7.26 -1.52 -2.81
C ARG A 45 -7.91 -0.72 -1.68
N THR A 46 -8.95 -1.28 -1.08
CA THR A 46 -9.72 -0.61 -0.02
C THR A 46 -8.89 -0.42 1.26
N LEU A 47 -8.23 -1.48 1.73
CA LEU A 47 -7.56 -1.47 3.03
C LEU A 47 -6.18 -0.83 3.00
N VAL A 48 -5.46 -0.93 1.88
CA VAL A 48 -4.06 -0.51 1.76
C VAL A 48 -3.90 0.65 0.80
N ARG A 49 -4.28 0.47 -0.47
CA ARG A 49 -3.94 1.45 -1.53
C ARG A 49 -4.65 2.79 -1.33
N ASP A 50 -5.95 2.75 -1.12
CA ASP A 50 -6.84 3.91 -1.06
C ASP A 50 -6.94 4.44 0.39
N ASN A 51 -6.31 3.75 1.34
CA ASN A 51 -6.22 4.15 2.73
C ASN A 51 -5.39 5.43 2.88
N LYS A 52 -6.00 6.51 3.38
CA LYS A 52 -5.35 7.81 3.53
C LYS A 52 -4.48 7.94 4.78
N VAL A 53 -4.58 6.98 5.71
CA VAL A 53 -3.83 6.96 6.98
C VAL A 53 -2.42 6.42 6.78
N LEU A 54 -2.30 5.36 5.99
CA LEU A 54 -1.02 4.69 5.79
C LEU A 54 -0.08 5.56 4.95
N SER A 55 1.14 5.72 5.42
CA SER A 55 2.23 6.25 4.60
C SER A 55 2.49 5.32 3.42
N THR A 56 3.13 5.85 2.37
CA THR A 56 3.51 5.04 1.20
C THR A 56 4.36 3.84 1.58
N VAL A 57 5.28 3.97 2.54
CA VAL A 57 6.15 2.86 2.97
C VAL A 57 5.35 1.81 3.75
N GLU A 58 4.41 2.20 4.61
CA GLU A 58 3.53 1.26 5.30
C GLU A 58 2.64 0.50 4.32
N LYS A 59 2.11 1.18 3.30
CA LYS A 59 1.38 0.51 2.21
C LYS A 59 2.25 -0.53 1.53
N MET A 60 3.49 -0.18 1.20
CA MET A 60 4.44 -1.11 0.58
C MET A 60 4.77 -2.30 1.47
N LEU A 61 4.95 -2.07 2.77
CA LEU A 61 5.25 -3.13 3.72
C LEU A 61 4.07 -4.10 3.83
N LEU A 62 2.87 -3.58 4.05
CA LEU A 62 1.64 -4.39 4.13
C LEU A 62 1.38 -5.17 2.84
N SER A 63 1.62 -4.57 1.67
CA SER A 63 1.58 -5.29 0.40
C SER A 63 2.55 -6.48 0.40
N LYS A 64 3.83 -6.26 0.73
CA LYS A 64 4.81 -7.36 0.71
C LYS A 64 4.48 -8.45 1.73
N GLU A 65 3.99 -8.07 2.91
CA GLU A 65 3.58 -9.01 3.96
C GLU A 65 2.32 -9.82 3.60
N SER A 66 1.47 -9.31 2.72
CA SER A 66 0.26 -10.00 2.25
C SER A 66 0.51 -10.93 1.05
N LEU A 67 1.66 -10.86 0.39
CA LEU A 67 1.94 -11.65 -0.82
C LEU A 67 2.68 -12.95 -0.49
N ARG A 68 2.31 -14.04 -1.16
CA ARG A 68 2.97 -15.35 -1.08
C ARG A 68 3.14 -15.92 -2.49
N GLY A 69 3.94 -16.98 -2.62
CA GLY A 69 4.03 -17.74 -3.87
C GLY A 69 4.41 -16.87 -5.08
N LYS A 70 3.66 -16.98 -6.18
CA LYS A 70 3.92 -16.24 -7.43
C LYS A 70 3.81 -14.73 -7.22
N ALA A 71 2.88 -14.30 -6.38
CA ALA A 71 2.64 -12.88 -6.11
C ALA A 71 3.79 -12.23 -5.32
N GLU A 72 4.44 -12.98 -4.43
CA GLU A 72 5.65 -12.50 -3.74
C GLU A 72 6.84 -12.37 -4.71
N LEU A 73 6.98 -13.32 -5.63
CA LEU A 73 8.04 -13.29 -6.65
C LEU A 73 7.91 -12.08 -7.59
N ALA A 74 6.68 -11.64 -7.90
CA ALA A 74 6.39 -10.48 -8.74
C ALA A 74 7.03 -9.17 -8.24
N VAL A 75 7.20 -9.03 -6.92
CA VAL A 75 7.75 -7.82 -6.28
C VAL A 75 9.12 -8.07 -5.65
N LYS A 76 9.75 -9.20 -5.97
CA LYS A 76 11.09 -9.55 -5.47
C LYS A 76 12.11 -8.55 -6.01
N GLY A 77 13.00 -8.08 -5.12
CA GLY A 77 14.03 -7.10 -5.46
C GLY A 77 13.58 -5.63 -5.44
N ILE A 78 12.27 -5.35 -5.32
CA ILE A 78 11.78 -3.97 -5.16
C ILE A 78 12.14 -3.44 -3.77
N GLN A 79 12.92 -2.36 -3.74
CA GLN A 79 13.27 -1.65 -2.49
C GLN A 79 12.05 -0.90 -1.93
N LEU A 80 11.88 -0.95 -0.60
CA LEU A 80 10.81 -0.27 0.16
C LEU A 80 11.10 1.23 0.31
N VAL A 81 11.08 1.95 -0.81
CA VAL A 81 11.22 3.41 -0.85
C VAL A 81 10.06 4.02 -1.65
N PRO A 82 9.53 5.20 -1.26
CA PRO A 82 8.30 5.76 -1.85
C PRO A 82 8.32 5.87 -3.38
N LYS A 83 9.49 6.23 -3.95
CA LYS A 83 9.67 6.34 -5.42
C LYS A 83 9.37 5.04 -6.19
N ASN A 84 9.43 3.89 -5.52
CA ASN A 84 9.20 2.59 -6.14
C ASN A 84 7.73 2.11 -5.97
N TYR A 85 6.87 2.86 -5.30
CA TYR A 85 5.50 2.42 -4.98
C TYR A 85 4.69 2.10 -6.24
N ASN A 86 4.63 3.03 -7.20
CA ASN A 86 3.89 2.83 -8.44
C ASN A 86 4.44 1.66 -9.26
N TRP A 87 5.76 1.43 -9.21
CA TRP A 87 6.37 0.27 -9.87
C TRP A 87 5.96 -1.05 -9.21
N MET A 88 5.88 -1.08 -7.87
CA MET A 88 5.37 -2.23 -7.14
C MET A 88 3.90 -2.53 -7.47
N ILE A 89 3.05 -1.51 -7.50
CA ILE A 89 1.64 -1.66 -7.90
C ILE A 89 1.51 -2.17 -9.33
N GLY A 90 2.24 -1.58 -10.28
CA GLY A 90 2.25 -2.04 -11.66
C GLY A 90 2.79 -3.47 -11.84
N ALA A 91 3.77 -3.88 -11.02
CA ALA A 91 4.27 -5.26 -11.02
C ALA A 91 3.21 -6.26 -10.53
N LEU A 92 2.38 -5.87 -9.56
CA LEU A 92 1.25 -6.66 -9.09
C LEU A 92 0.15 -6.72 -10.15
N GLU A 93 -0.26 -5.58 -10.71
CA GLU A 93 -1.30 -5.51 -11.75
C GLU A 93 -0.91 -6.31 -13.01
N LYS A 94 0.36 -6.20 -13.45
CA LYS A 94 0.89 -6.89 -14.63
C LYS A 94 1.03 -8.40 -14.47
N ASN A 95 1.54 -8.87 -13.33
CA ASN A 95 1.70 -10.32 -13.10
C ASN A 95 0.37 -11.04 -12.88
N MET A 96 -0.74 -10.30 -12.75
CA MET A 96 -2.05 -10.82 -12.35
C MET A 96 -3.12 -10.59 -13.43
N GLY A 97 -2.71 -10.30 -14.67
CA GLY A 97 -3.60 -10.30 -15.83
C GLY A 97 -4.50 -9.07 -15.99
N ILE A 98 -4.31 -7.99 -15.22
CA ILE A 98 -4.93 -6.70 -15.55
C ILE A 98 -4.20 -6.12 -16.76
N ASN A 99 -4.72 -6.40 -17.96
CA ASN A 99 -4.36 -5.63 -19.14
C ASN A 99 -5.11 -4.28 -19.05
N PRO A 100 -4.42 -3.13 -19.14
CA PRO A 100 -5.05 -1.81 -19.10
C PRO A 100 -6.06 -1.60 -20.25
#